data_AF-A0A8J7NA56-F1
#
_entry.id   AF-A0A8J7NA56-F1
#
_cell.length_a   1.000
_cell.length_b   1.000
_cell.length_c   1.000
_cell.angle_alpha   90.00
_cell.angle_beta   90.00
_cell.angle_gamma   90.00
#
_symmetry.space_group_name_H-M   'P 1'
#
loop_
_entity.id
_entity.type
_entity.pdbx_description
1 polymer ?
#
loop_
_entity_poly.entity_id
_entity_poly.type
_entity_poly.pdbx_seq_one_letter_code
_entity_poly.pdbx_strand_id
1 'polypeptide(L)'
;DRFHRLVGSISSNRFFDNIRGVMSLIFHYHYQWNKRDERERNAVAVQEHLTYIDGLKSRDPDTAIAACQAHLRTARKTLLASLGMAETA
;
A
#
# COMPACT_ATOMS: atom_id res chain seq x y z
N ASP A 1 5.68 -1.76 -6.26
CA ASP A 1 4.91 -1.39 -7.46
C ASP A 1 4.49 -2.57 -8.35
N ARG A 2 5.39 -3.49 -8.77
CA ARG A 2 5.00 -4.68 -9.57
C ARG A 2 3.87 -5.51 -8.94
N PHE A 3 3.89 -5.67 -7.61
CA PHE A 3 2.86 -6.38 -6.86
C PHE A 3 1.47 -5.74 -7.03
N HIS A 4 1.32 -4.44 -6.73
CA HIS A 4 0.05 -3.73 -6.86
C HIS A 4 -0.49 -3.73 -8.29
N ARG A 5 0.39 -3.65 -9.31
CA ARG A 5 -0.02 -3.79 -10.72
C ARG A 5 -0.64 -5.15 -11.01
N LEU A 6 0.00 -6.23 -10.56
CA LEU A 6 -0.48 -7.60 -10.78
C LEU A 6 -1.88 -7.81 -10.16
N VAL A 7 -2.09 -7.32 -8.94
CA VAL A 7 -3.41 -7.43 -8.29
C VAL A 7 -4.48 -6.66 -9.06
N GLY A 8 -4.18 -5.43 -9.48
CA GLY A 8 -5.18 -4.61 -10.18
C GLY A 8 -5.49 -5.04 -11.61
N SER A 9 -4.57 -5.72 -12.29
CA SER A 9 -4.78 -6.16 -13.68
C SER A 9 -5.94 -7.14 -13.84
N ILE A 10 -6.39 -7.78 -12.74
CA ILE A 10 -7.53 -8.71 -12.75
C ILE A 10 -8.85 -7.99 -13.08
N SER A 11 -8.98 -6.73 -12.69
CA SER A 11 -10.23 -5.97 -12.87
C SER A 11 -10.41 -5.36 -14.26
N SER A 12 -9.36 -5.36 -15.11
CA SER A 12 -9.34 -4.69 -16.42
C SER A 12 -9.89 -3.26 -16.41
N ASN A 13 -9.77 -2.56 -15.28
CA ASN A 13 -10.40 -1.27 -15.07
C ASN A 13 -9.35 -0.15 -15.16
N ARG A 14 -9.43 0.58 -16.27
CA ARG A 14 -8.54 1.70 -16.62
C ARG A 14 -8.50 2.82 -15.58
N PHE A 15 -9.55 2.98 -14.77
CA PHE A 15 -9.54 3.94 -13.66
C PHE A 15 -8.47 3.58 -12.61
N PHE A 16 -8.36 2.29 -12.26
CA PHE A 16 -7.33 1.82 -11.31
C PHE A 16 -5.92 1.93 -11.87
N ASP A 17 -5.76 1.84 -13.20
CA ASP A 17 -4.46 2.07 -13.84
C ASP A 17 -4.03 3.53 -13.76
N ASN A 18 -4.96 4.46 -14.02
CA ASN A 18 -4.68 5.89 -13.94
C ASN A 18 -4.36 6.34 -12.50
N ILE A 19 -5.14 5.89 -11.50
CA ILE A 19 -4.93 6.29 -10.12
C ILE A 19 -3.59 5.76 -9.57
N ARG A 20 -3.12 4.61 -10.08
CA ARG A 20 -1.79 4.06 -9.76
C ARG A 20 -0.66 5.01 -10.11
N GLY A 21 -0.73 5.67 -11.26
CA GLY A 21 0.28 6.65 -11.69
C GLY A 21 0.37 7.83 -10.72
N VAL A 22 -0.79 8.34 -10.30
CA VAL A 22 -0.89 9.42 -9.31
C VAL A 22 -0.34 8.98 -7.95
N MET A 23 -0.70 7.77 -7.49
CA MET A 23 -0.18 7.22 -6.23
C MET A 23 1.35 7.05 -6.28
N SER A 24 1.89 6.55 -7.39
CA SER A 24 3.34 6.41 -7.57
C SER A 24 4.07 7.76 -7.51
N LEU A 25 3.50 8.81 -8.13
CA LEU A 25 4.02 10.17 -8.05
C LEU A 25 4.06 10.67 -6.59
N ILE A 26 2.93 10.59 -5.89
CA ILE A 26 2.82 11.05 -4.50
C ILE A 26 3.85 10.33 -3.63
N PHE A 27 3.93 8.99 -3.74
CA PHE A 27 4.88 8.21 -2.95
C PHE A 27 6.33 8.51 -3.33
N HIS A 28 6.67 8.68 -4.61
CA HIS A 28 8.04 8.99 -5.04
C HIS A 28 8.52 10.33 -4.50
N TYR A 29 7.68 11.37 -4.53
CA TYR A 29 8.06 12.71 -4.06
C TYR A 29 7.98 12.84 -2.53
N HIS A 30 7.00 12.21 -1.86
CA HIS A 30 6.86 12.32 -0.40
C HIS A 30 7.78 11.38 0.38
N TYR A 31 8.07 10.16 -0.10
CA TYR A 31 9.06 9.28 0.55
C TYR A 31 10.46 9.89 0.55
N GLN A 32 10.79 10.72 -0.45
CA GLN A 32 12.10 11.38 -0.52
C GLN A 32 12.24 12.56 0.44
N TRP A 33 11.15 13.11 0.99
CA TRP A 33 11.21 14.29 1.86
C TRP A 33 11.60 13.95 3.31
N ASN A 34 11.33 12.72 3.79
CA ASN A 34 11.82 12.23 5.08
C ASN A 34 12.24 10.76 5.00
N LYS A 35 13.55 10.53 4.86
CA LYS A 35 14.15 9.19 4.69
C LYS A 35 14.51 8.49 6.00
N ARG A 36 14.32 9.14 7.16
CA ARG A 36 14.82 8.65 8.46
C ARG A 36 14.29 7.26 8.83
N ASP A 37 13.05 6.98 8.47
CA ASP A 37 12.30 5.77 8.80
C ASP A 37 11.95 4.92 7.56
N GLU A 38 12.48 5.28 6.38
CA GLU A 38 12.15 4.63 5.10
C GLU A 38 12.41 3.12 5.14
N ARG A 39 13.53 2.70 5.74
CA ARG A 39 13.89 1.28 5.86
C ARG A 39 12.89 0.49 6.69
N GLU A 40 12.47 1.03 7.83
CA GLU A 40 11.52 0.37 8.74
C GLU A 40 10.13 0.29 8.09
N ARG A 41 9.66 1.39 7.50
CA ARG A 41 8.39 1.42 6.76
C ARG A 41 8.37 0.44 5.61
N ASN A 42 9.46 0.33 4.85
CA ASN A 42 9.58 -0.63 3.76
C ASN A 42 9.56 -2.08 4.27
N ALA A 43 10.20 -2.37 5.41
CA ALA A 43 10.16 -3.70 6.00
C ALA A 43 8.74 -4.10 6.44
N VAL A 44 8.00 -3.17 7.08
CA VAL A 44 6.59 -3.36 7.43
C VAL A 44 5.74 -3.60 6.18
N ALA A 45 5.88 -2.78 5.14
CA ALA A 45 5.12 -2.92 3.90
C ALA A 45 5.38 -4.26 3.19
N VAL A 46 6.62 -4.75 3.19
CA VAL A 46 6.96 -6.08 2.63
C VAL A 46 6.24 -7.18 3.41
N GLN A 47 6.25 -7.12 4.74
CA GLN A 47 5.57 -8.11 5.57
C GLN A 47 4.06 -8.11 5.33
N GLU A 48 3.44 -6.93 5.21
CA GLU A 48 2.02 -6.79 4.89
C GLU A 48 1.68 -7.33 3.49
N HIS A 49 2.56 -7.13 2.50
CA HIS A 49 2.37 -7.71 1.17
C HIS A 49 2.43 -9.23 1.20
N LEU A 50 3.33 -9.82 1.96
CA LEU A 50 3.39 -11.27 2.14
C LEU A 50 2.11 -11.80 2.78
N THR A 51 1.62 -11.15 3.85
CA THR A 51 0.33 -11.50 4.46
C THR A 51 -0.83 -11.40 3.47
N TYR A 52 -0.83 -10.37 2.62
CA TYR A 52 -1.86 -10.25 1.59
C TYR A 52 -1.77 -11.35 0.52
N ILE A 53 -0.55 -11.71 0.09
CA ILE A 53 -0.33 -12.83 -0.84
C ILE A 53 -0.82 -14.14 -0.23
N ASP A 54 -0.55 -14.39 1.05
CA ASP A 54 -1.00 -15.60 1.74
C ASP A 54 -2.53 -15.64 1.86
N GLY A 55 -3.16 -14.50 2.16
CA GLY A 55 -4.62 -14.36 2.14
C GLY A 55 -5.24 -14.60 0.76
N LEU A 56 -4.59 -14.17 -0.32
CA LEU A 56 -5.06 -14.48 -1.68
C LEU A 56 -4.90 -15.98 -1.99
N LYS A 57 -3.81 -16.61 -1.54
CA LYS A 57 -3.52 -18.03 -1.77
C LYS A 57 -4.44 -18.96 -0.97
N SER A 58 -4.95 -18.54 0.19
CA SER A 58 -5.88 -19.34 1.00
C SER A 58 -7.22 -19.57 0.30
N ARG A 59 -7.54 -18.75 -0.73
CA ARG A 59 -8.84 -18.72 -1.42
C ARG A 59 -10.02 -18.36 -0.51
N ASP A 60 -9.71 -17.74 0.64
CA ASP A 60 -10.70 -17.12 1.51
C ASP A 60 -10.75 -15.60 1.25
N PRO A 61 -11.85 -15.10 0.66
CA PRO A 61 -12.01 -13.67 0.38
C PRO A 61 -11.90 -12.80 1.64
N ASP A 62 -12.40 -13.26 2.78
CA ASP A 62 -12.43 -12.45 4.00
C ASP A 62 -11.02 -12.23 4.54
N THR A 63 -10.20 -13.28 4.55
CA THR A 63 -8.77 -13.18 4.89
C THR A 63 -8.03 -12.23 3.95
N ALA A 64 -8.24 -12.34 2.63
CA ALA A 64 -7.60 -11.46 1.65
C ALA A 64 -8.02 -10.00 1.81
N ILE A 65 -9.32 -9.74 2.05
CA ILE A 65 -9.86 -8.40 2.28
C ILE A 65 -9.29 -7.80 3.56
N ALA A 66 -9.27 -8.56 4.66
CA ALA A 66 -8.73 -8.11 5.93
C ALA A 66 -7.25 -7.71 5.83
N ALA A 67 -6.43 -8.53 5.15
CA ALA A 67 -5.02 -8.24 4.92
C ALA A 67 -4.82 -6.99 4.04
N CYS A 68 -5.61 -6.84 2.97
CA CYS A 68 -5.58 -5.66 2.11
C CYS A 68 -5.95 -4.39 2.89
N GLN A 69 -7.02 -4.43 3.69
CA GLN A 69 -7.44 -3.29 4.51
C GLN A 69 -6.39 -2.92 5.56
N ALA A 70 -5.74 -3.90 6.18
CA ALA A 70 -4.63 -3.64 7.11
C ALA A 70 -3.48 -2.89 6.41
N HIS A 71 -3.05 -3.36 5.24
CA HIS A 71 -2.03 -2.68 4.44
C HIS A 71 -2.44 -1.23 4.09
N LEU A 72 -3.69 -1.02 3.67
CA LEU A 72 -4.19 0.32 3.32
C LEU A 72 -4.24 1.27 4.53
N ARG A 73 -4.55 0.78 5.73
CA ARG A 73 -4.50 1.59 6.97
C ARG A 73 -3.07 2.04 7.27
N THR A 74 -2.09 1.15 7.22
CA THR A 74 -0.67 1.48 7.43
C THR A 74 -0.16 2.45 6.35
N ALA A 75 -0.54 2.25 5.09
CA ALA A 75 -0.19 3.14 3.99
C ALA A 75 -0.77 4.55 4.18
N ARG A 76 -2.03 4.67 4.63
CA ARG A 76 -2.67 5.95 4.96
C ARG A 76 -1.93 6.66 6.09
N LYS A 77 -1.65 5.96 7.19
CA LYS A 77 -0.91 6.51 8.33
C LYS A 77 0.46 7.03 7.90
N THR A 78 1.19 6.25 7.09
CA THR A 78 2.49 6.63 6.55
C THR A 78 2.41 7.88 5.67
N LEU A 79 1.39 7.98 4.82
CA LEU A 79 1.16 9.14 3.96
C LEU A 79 0.88 10.40 4.78
N LEU A 80 -0.03 10.34 5.76
CA LEU A 80 -0.35 11.47 6.62
C LEU A 80 0.86 11.95 7.43
N ALA A 81 1.63 11.02 7.99
CA ALA A 81 2.87 11.34 8.69
C ALA A 81 3.88 12.05 7.78
N SER A 82 3.99 11.66 6.50
CA SER A 82 4.86 12.34 5.52
C SER A 82 4.41 13.75 5.18
N LEU A 83 3.13 14.07 5.40
CA LEU A 83 2.55 15.41 5.24
C LEU A 83 2.62 16.24 6.53
N GLY A 84 3.22 15.71 7.60
CA GLY A 84 3.23 16.35 8.92
C GLY A 84 1.87 16.35 9.62
N MET A 85 0.91 15.56 9.13
CA MET A 85 -0.42 15.42 9.72
C MET A 85 -0.42 14.23 10.68
N ALA A 86 -0.63 14.49 11.97
CA ALA A 86 -0.86 13.43 12.95
C ALA A 86 -2.28 12.87 12.78
N GLU A 87 -2.43 11.54 12.77
CA GLU A 87 -3.74 10.89 12.76
C GLU A 87 -4.41 11.17 14.12
N THR A 88 -5.52 11.92 14.10
CA THR A 88 -6.36 12.11 15.29
C THR A 88 -6.98 10.77 15.65
N ALA A 89 -6.78 10.35 16.91
CA ALA A 89 -7.26 9.10 17.48
C ALA A 89 -8.78 8.92 17.37
#